data_AF-A0A1D3D515-F1
#
_entry.id   AF-A0A1D3D515-F1
#
_cell.length_a   1.000
_cell.length_b   1.000
_cell.length_c   1.000
_cell.angle_alpha   90.00
_cell.angle_beta   90.00
_cell.angle_gamma   90.00
#
_symmetry.space_group_name_H-M   'P 1'
#
loop_
_entity.id
_entity.type
_entity.pdbx_description
1 polymer ?
#
loop_
_entity_poly.entity_id
_entity_poly.type
_entity_poly.pdbx_seq_one_letter_code
_entity_poly.pdbx_strand_id
1 'polypeptide(L)'
;MVYNTQTQADLAQALPKMKHHCVVSVLMPSRILPNLKGWKEVEYEIVRDAKDNCVAVCNMENLDPLGIHTGDSIVVAPSQTLSNEEYYRLRECALKIIRHLGIVGECNIQYALDPHSDLYYIVEVNARLSRSSALASKASGYPLAYIAAKLALEVPPGCSHPQKLVVMHALRNCSPGHDLLQLCNEVTKETTACFEPAFDYVVTKVPRWDMKKFDEADPFMGSAMKSVGEVMAAGRTFEESLQKALRMVTGDANGFDETMCPQLTPKTGEDFAAARERLERELSQPSAARIWALAEALRQGYDVEKLHALTRIDPWFLSKLKHIQDIKEGLATKSLAQLTKRDLIFVKKYGFSDRQIAAYTSQGSLQTLQVTEEDVWSYRRALGVLPFVKQIDTLAAEFPAQTNYLYLTYLGTESDVHPLCSTDLPASSPMYRQKQGSSKGVLSPTAGGVAPSPLMEPEPGSILSRLYSSRSHQTSCAEDTPASGCYVVLGKLAL
;
A
#
# COMPACT_ATOMS: atom_id res chain seq x y z
N MET A 1 -13.41 17.33 7.06
CA MET A 1 -12.33 18.15 6.48
C MET A 1 -11.49 18.70 7.62
N VAL A 2 -10.27 18.22 7.76
CA VAL A 2 -9.26 18.83 8.62
C VAL A 2 -8.66 19.99 7.82
N TYR A 3 -8.46 21.16 8.42
CA TYR A 3 -7.78 22.29 7.80
C TYR A 3 -6.47 22.54 8.55
N ASN A 4 -5.34 22.43 7.84
CA ASN A 4 -4.06 22.81 8.39
C ASN A 4 -3.94 24.34 8.35
N THR A 5 -3.89 24.99 9.52
CA THR A 5 -3.75 26.44 9.65
C THR A 5 -2.48 26.71 10.46
N GLN A 6 -1.46 27.30 9.83
CA GLN A 6 -0.18 27.57 10.50
C GLN A 6 -0.17 28.97 11.14
N THR A 7 -1.05 29.87 10.67
CA THR A 7 -1.19 31.24 11.17
C THR A 7 -2.64 31.58 11.53
N GLN A 8 -2.84 32.65 12.32
CA GLN A 8 -4.18 33.19 12.59
C GLN A 8 -4.90 33.65 11.31
N ALA A 9 -4.15 34.08 10.29
CA ALA A 9 -4.71 34.47 9.00
C ALA A 9 -5.26 33.25 8.23
N ASP A 10 -4.54 32.12 8.23
CA ASP A 10 -5.01 30.87 7.62
C ASP A 10 -6.29 30.38 8.30
N LEU A 11 -6.34 30.47 9.63
CA LEU A 11 -7.52 30.11 10.42
C LEU A 11 -8.71 31.01 10.07
N ALA A 12 -8.49 32.32 9.96
CA ALA A 12 -9.53 33.28 9.58
C ALA A 12 -10.06 33.04 8.14
N GLN A 13 -9.23 32.52 7.23
CA GLN A 13 -9.65 32.13 5.88
C GLN A 13 -10.35 30.77 5.82
N ALA A 14 -9.96 29.81 6.67
CA ALA A 14 -10.54 28.47 6.71
C ALA A 14 -11.91 28.43 7.41
N LEU A 15 -12.10 29.24 8.46
CA LEU A 15 -13.32 29.26 9.27
C LEU A 15 -14.61 29.56 8.48
N PRO A 16 -14.66 30.54 7.55
CA PRO A 16 -15.84 30.77 6.72
C PRO A 16 -16.14 29.59 5.78
N LYS A 17 -15.10 28.98 5.18
CA LYS A 17 -15.24 27.81 4.28
C LYS A 17 -15.76 26.59 5.03
N MET A 18 -15.31 26.37 6.26
CA MET A 18 -15.82 25.30 7.14
C MET A 18 -17.32 25.42 7.42
N LYS A 19 -17.83 26.65 7.64
CA LYS A 19 -19.25 26.90 7.95
C LYS A 19 -20.20 26.54 6.80
N HIS A 20 -19.74 26.61 5.55
CA HIS A 20 -20.54 26.29 4.37
C HIS A 20 -20.48 24.81 3.96
N HIS A 21 -19.51 24.04 4.46
CA HIS A 21 -19.31 22.64 4.08
C HIS A 21 -19.61 21.61 5.18
N CYS A 22 -19.86 22.02 6.42
CA CYS A 22 -20.24 21.10 7.51
C CYS A 22 -21.71 20.67 7.40
N VAL A 23 -21.97 19.66 6.58
CA VAL A 23 -23.14 18.80 6.75
C VAL A 23 -22.74 17.72 7.76
N VAL A 24 -23.17 17.90 9.01
CA VAL A 24 -23.14 16.90 10.11
C VAL A 24 -21.76 16.64 10.74
N SER A 25 -21.29 17.54 11.61
CA SER A 25 -20.44 17.17 12.76
C SER A 25 -21.35 17.08 13.98
N VAL A 26 -21.86 15.89 14.29
CA VAL A 26 -22.88 15.70 15.35
C VAL A 26 -22.27 15.54 16.75
N LEU A 27 -20.94 15.46 16.89
CA LEU A 27 -20.34 15.12 18.20
C LEU A 27 -19.31 16.10 18.77
N MET A 28 -18.76 17.05 18.00
CA MET A 28 -17.83 18.05 18.55
C MET A 28 -17.91 19.37 17.75
N PRO A 29 -18.14 20.55 18.39
CA PRO A 29 -17.85 21.84 17.76
C PRO A 29 -16.35 21.94 17.46
N SER A 30 -15.97 22.70 16.42
CA SER A 30 -14.59 22.86 15.91
C SER A 30 -13.53 22.89 17.02
N ARG A 31 -12.83 21.77 17.26
CA ARG A 31 -11.71 21.70 18.21
C ARG A 31 -10.40 21.98 17.49
N ILE A 32 -9.60 22.86 18.08
CA ILE A 32 -8.19 23.04 17.71
C ILE A 32 -7.43 21.89 18.38
N LEU A 33 -6.90 20.96 17.58
CA LEU A 33 -6.03 19.89 18.06
C LEU A 33 -4.59 20.40 18.20
N PRO A 34 -3.76 19.81 19.07
CA PRO A 34 -2.32 20.03 19.03
C PRO A 34 -1.75 19.70 17.65
N ASN A 35 -0.62 20.31 17.28
CA ASN A 35 0.01 20.03 15.99
C ASN A 35 0.63 18.62 16.00
N LEU A 36 -0.07 17.67 15.37
CA LEU A 36 0.35 16.27 15.24
C LEU A 36 1.08 16.02 13.89
N LYS A 37 1.46 17.07 13.15
CA LYS A 37 2.09 16.92 11.83
C LYS A 37 3.37 16.10 11.94
N GLY A 38 3.50 15.09 11.09
CA GLY A 38 4.67 14.20 11.06
C GLY A 38 4.52 12.93 11.89
N TRP A 39 3.41 12.75 12.62
CA TRP A 39 3.10 11.48 13.29
C TRP A 39 2.69 10.41 12.27
N LYS A 40 2.82 9.14 12.65
CA LYS A 40 2.34 8.02 11.82
C LYS A 40 0.82 8.10 11.72
N GLU A 41 0.28 7.86 10.53
CA GLU A 41 -1.17 7.81 10.30
C GLU A 41 -1.58 6.37 9.96
N VAL A 42 -2.44 5.80 10.80
CA VAL A 42 -2.84 4.38 10.76
C VAL A 42 -4.36 4.29 10.69
N GLU A 43 -4.88 3.41 9.84
CA GLU A 43 -6.31 3.18 9.65
C GLU A 43 -6.68 1.72 9.93
N TYR A 44 -7.88 1.51 10.47
CA TYR A 44 -8.47 0.18 10.64
C TYR A 44 -9.87 0.14 10.04
N GLU A 45 -10.17 -0.92 9.30
CA GLU A 45 -11.51 -1.27 8.84
C GLU A 45 -12.12 -2.28 9.81
N ILE A 46 -13.19 -1.88 10.49
CA ILE A 46 -13.84 -2.67 11.52
C ILE A 46 -15.22 -3.11 11.04
N VAL A 47 -15.55 -4.38 11.27
CA VAL A 47 -16.89 -4.93 11.05
C VAL A 47 -17.45 -5.43 12.37
N ARG A 48 -18.69 -5.05 12.67
CA ARG A 48 -19.42 -5.47 13.87
C ARG A 48 -20.85 -5.89 13.54
N ASP A 49 -21.29 -7.03 14.05
CA ASP A 49 -22.69 -7.48 13.94
C ASP A 49 -23.57 -7.12 15.15
N ALA A 50 -24.87 -7.41 15.11
CA ALA A 50 -25.77 -7.12 16.23
C ALA A 50 -25.57 -8.07 17.43
N LYS A 51 -24.81 -9.16 17.28
CA LYS A 51 -24.44 -10.09 18.36
C LYS A 51 -23.13 -9.72 19.05
N ASP A 52 -22.56 -8.57 18.71
CA ASP A 52 -21.31 -8.03 19.27
C ASP A 52 -20.02 -8.77 18.86
N ASN A 53 -20.09 -9.63 17.83
CA ASN A 53 -18.89 -10.07 17.14
C ASN A 53 -18.29 -8.86 16.42
N CYS A 54 -17.00 -8.60 16.62
CA CYS A 54 -16.34 -7.38 16.15
C CYS A 54 -14.91 -7.73 15.74
N VAL A 55 -14.56 -7.49 14.48
CA VAL A 55 -13.30 -7.89 13.86
C VAL A 55 -12.65 -6.72 13.13
N ALA A 56 -11.32 -6.66 13.16
CA ALA A 56 -10.51 -5.74 12.37
C ALA A 56 -10.10 -6.41 11.04
N VAL A 57 -10.82 -6.10 9.96
CA VAL A 57 -10.67 -6.78 8.66
C VAL A 57 -9.40 -6.36 7.92
N CYS A 58 -8.98 -5.12 8.09
CA CYS A 58 -7.79 -4.62 7.44
C CYS A 58 -7.22 -3.49 8.28
N ASN A 59 -5.89 -3.43 8.36
CA ASN A 59 -5.20 -2.29 8.90
C ASN A 59 -4.23 -1.74 7.84
N MET A 60 -4.12 -0.43 7.80
CA MET A 60 -3.38 0.30 6.77
C MET A 60 -2.46 1.32 7.43
N GLU A 61 -1.27 1.48 6.85
CA GLU A 61 -0.29 2.46 7.30
C GLU A 61 0.01 3.43 6.16
N ASN A 62 -0.06 4.72 6.46
CA ASN A 62 0.25 5.77 5.50
C ASN A 62 1.76 5.96 5.45
N LEU A 63 2.34 5.91 4.25
CA LEU A 63 3.74 6.27 4.03
C LEU A 63 3.93 7.76 4.26
N ASP A 64 3.01 8.57 3.73
CA ASP A 64 2.96 9.99 4.01
C ASP A 64 2.43 10.22 5.44
N PRO A 65 3.14 10.99 6.28
CA PRO A 65 2.76 11.18 7.67
C PRO A 65 1.57 12.15 7.82
N LEU A 66 0.99 12.17 9.02
CA LEU A 66 -0.16 12.97 9.35
C LEU A 66 0.02 14.45 8.96
N GLY A 67 -1.02 15.01 8.37
CA GLY A 67 -1.04 16.35 7.78
C GLY A 67 -1.31 16.31 6.27
N ILE A 68 -1.19 15.12 5.66
CA ILE A 68 -1.64 14.80 4.32
C ILE A 68 -2.85 13.88 4.45
N HIS A 69 -3.95 14.21 3.78
CA HIS A 69 -5.16 13.41 3.83
C HIS A 69 -4.89 12.00 3.29
N THR A 70 -5.40 10.95 3.94
CA THR A 70 -5.17 9.54 3.52
C THR A 70 -5.53 9.25 2.05
N GLY A 71 -6.48 10.00 1.51
CA GLY A 71 -6.79 10.01 0.08
C GLY A 71 -5.68 10.47 -0.86
N ASP A 72 -4.86 11.42 -0.43
CA ASP A 72 -3.68 11.93 -1.13
C ASP A 72 -2.37 11.27 -0.65
N SER A 73 -2.43 10.39 0.34
CA SER A 73 -1.27 9.65 0.83
C SER A 73 -1.01 8.38 0.02
N ILE A 74 0.26 7.98 -0.09
CA ILE A 74 0.61 6.58 -0.39
C ILE A 74 0.29 5.73 0.85
N VAL A 75 -0.41 4.62 0.69
CA VAL A 75 -0.89 3.78 1.79
C VAL A 75 -0.51 2.32 1.53
N VAL A 76 -0.10 1.60 2.58
CA VAL A 76 0.20 0.17 2.50
C VAL A 76 -0.70 -0.66 3.41
N ALA A 77 -0.99 -1.88 2.98
CA ALA A 77 -1.67 -2.90 3.78
C ALA A 77 -0.89 -4.23 3.72
N PRO A 78 -0.66 -4.92 4.85
CA PRO A 78 -0.93 -4.47 6.22
C PRO A 78 0.07 -3.38 6.68
N SER A 79 -0.07 -2.86 7.92
CA SER A 79 0.97 -2.00 8.52
C SER A 79 2.33 -2.70 8.59
N GLN A 80 3.41 -1.94 8.47
CA GLN A 80 4.78 -2.43 8.38
C GLN A 80 5.64 -2.06 9.60
N THR A 81 5.36 -0.93 10.25
CA THR A 81 6.25 -0.37 11.29
C THR A 81 5.64 -0.33 12.68
N LEU A 82 4.47 -0.94 12.86
CA LEU A 82 3.87 -1.15 14.17
C LEU A 82 4.50 -2.38 14.83
N SER A 83 4.93 -2.21 16.07
CA SER A 83 5.16 -3.34 16.97
C SER A 83 3.86 -4.08 17.23
N ASN A 84 3.98 -5.33 17.69
CA ASN A 84 2.81 -6.11 18.07
C ASN A 84 1.98 -5.43 19.17
N GLU A 85 2.64 -4.77 20.12
CA GLU A 85 1.95 -4.05 21.20
C GLU A 85 1.16 -2.86 20.66
N GLU A 86 1.75 -2.03 19.81
CA GLU A 86 1.06 -0.91 19.17
C GLU A 86 -0.12 -1.41 18.33
N TYR A 87 0.08 -2.46 17.53
CA TYR A 87 -0.98 -3.06 16.71
C TYR A 87 -2.18 -3.50 17.56
N TYR A 88 -1.93 -4.29 18.62
CA TYR A 88 -3.01 -4.78 19.48
C TYR A 88 -3.66 -3.65 20.29
N ARG A 89 -2.90 -2.65 20.72
CA ARG A 89 -3.42 -1.49 21.44
C ARG A 89 -4.39 -0.69 20.56
N LEU A 90 -4.00 -0.37 19.33
CA LEU A 90 -4.85 0.35 18.37
C LEU A 90 -6.06 -0.50 17.98
N ARG A 91 -5.87 -1.79 17.70
CA ARG A 91 -6.95 -2.74 17.42
C ARG A 91 -7.96 -2.80 18.56
N GLU A 92 -7.53 -3.03 19.80
CA GLU A 92 -8.44 -3.07 20.97
C GLU A 92 -9.19 -1.74 21.16
N CYS A 93 -8.49 -0.62 20.97
CA CYS A 93 -9.09 0.70 21.05
C CYS A 93 -10.22 0.84 20.02
N ALA A 94 -9.98 0.45 18.77
CA ALA A 94 -10.97 0.46 17.69
C ALA A 94 -12.19 -0.35 18.09
N LEU A 95 -11.99 -1.62 18.47
CA LEU A 95 -13.07 -2.53 18.84
C LEU A 95 -13.90 -2.01 20.04
N LYS A 96 -13.28 -1.32 21.02
CA LYS A 96 -13.98 -0.70 22.17
C LYS A 96 -14.79 0.52 21.74
N ILE A 97 -14.24 1.39 20.89
CA ILE A 97 -14.92 2.60 20.39
C ILE A 97 -16.11 2.23 19.52
N ILE A 98 -15.96 1.31 18.58
CA ILE A 98 -17.04 0.90 17.67
C ILE A 98 -18.20 0.27 18.44
N ARG A 99 -17.90 -0.51 19.50
CA ARG A 99 -18.91 -1.00 20.45
C ARG A 99 -19.63 0.13 21.19
N HIS A 100 -18.86 1.08 21.74
CA HIS A 100 -19.42 2.22 22.45
C HIS A 100 -20.32 3.10 21.58
N LEU A 101 -19.94 3.30 20.31
CA LEU A 101 -20.74 4.04 19.33
C LEU A 101 -21.97 3.27 18.84
N GLY A 102 -22.09 1.98 19.16
CA GLY A 102 -23.23 1.14 18.78
C GLY A 102 -23.32 0.87 17.28
N ILE A 103 -22.19 0.92 16.57
CA ILE A 103 -22.16 0.69 15.11
C ILE A 103 -22.41 -0.80 14.83
N VAL A 104 -23.31 -1.08 13.87
CA VAL A 104 -23.57 -2.40 13.31
C VAL A 104 -23.42 -2.28 11.79
N GLY A 105 -22.60 -3.15 11.21
CA GLY A 105 -22.11 -3.04 9.84
C GLY A 105 -20.60 -2.79 9.82
N GLU A 106 -20.15 -1.91 8.94
CA GLU A 106 -18.74 -1.60 8.73
C GLU A 106 -18.46 -0.11 9.02
N CYS A 107 -17.23 0.15 9.46
CA CYS A 107 -16.70 1.50 9.62
C CYS A 107 -15.17 1.53 9.53
N ASN A 108 -14.65 2.72 9.22
CA ASN A 108 -13.23 3.04 9.25
C ASN A 108 -12.90 3.91 10.48
N ILE A 109 -11.78 3.65 11.14
CA ILE A 109 -11.22 4.47 12.22
C ILE A 109 -9.78 4.82 11.93
N GLN A 110 -9.40 6.07 12.22
CA GLN A 110 -8.07 6.61 11.93
C GLN A 110 -7.35 7.07 13.20
N TYR A 111 -6.04 6.85 13.23
CA TYR A 111 -5.15 7.16 14.34
C TYR A 111 -3.96 8.00 13.89
N ALA A 112 -3.54 8.90 14.77
CA ALA A 112 -2.22 9.51 14.76
C ALA A 112 -1.39 8.87 15.87
N LEU A 113 -0.28 8.20 15.54
CA LEU A 113 0.61 7.52 16.48
C LEU A 113 1.98 8.22 16.51
N ASP A 114 2.47 8.53 17.72
CA ASP A 114 3.78 9.12 17.91
C ASP A 114 4.88 8.12 17.51
N PRO A 115 5.81 8.45 16.60
CA PRO A 115 6.91 7.55 16.25
C PRO A 115 7.92 7.32 17.38
N HIS A 116 7.86 8.07 18.49
CA HIS A 116 8.83 8.01 19.58
C HIS A 116 8.24 7.62 20.94
N SER A 117 6.93 7.37 21.01
CA SER A 117 6.27 7.00 22.26
C SER A 117 5.00 6.19 22.03
N ASP A 118 4.42 5.70 23.11
CA ASP A 118 3.14 4.97 23.09
C ASP A 118 1.92 5.87 22.90
N LEU A 119 2.11 7.19 22.75
CA LEU A 119 1.04 8.17 22.66
C LEU A 119 0.37 8.09 21.28
N TYR A 120 -0.96 8.01 21.30
CA TYR A 120 -1.76 8.05 20.08
C TYR A 120 -3.04 8.88 20.29
N TYR A 121 -3.56 9.42 19.19
CA TYR A 121 -4.84 10.11 19.14
C TYR A 121 -5.76 9.44 18.13
N ILE A 122 -7.05 9.34 18.47
CA ILE A 122 -8.09 8.99 17.50
C ILE A 122 -8.40 10.25 16.68
N VAL A 123 -8.26 10.17 15.37
CA VAL A 123 -8.49 11.30 14.46
C VAL A 123 -9.97 11.41 14.13
N GLU A 124 -10.55 10.34 13.56
CA GLU A 124 -11.98 10.26 13.25
C GLU A 124 -12.47 8.83 13.14
N VAL A 125 -13.81 8.68 13.16
CA VAL A 125 -14.52 7.44 12.82
C VAL A 125 -15.52 7.73 11.72
N ASN A 126 -15.39 7.02 10.61
CA ASN A 126 -16.33 7.04 9.50
C ASN A 126 -17.29 5.86 9.65
N ALA A 127 -18.48 6.10 10.22
CA ALA A 127 -19.51 5.08 10.45
C ALA A 127 -20.28 4.69 9.16
N ARG A 128 -19.54 4.33 8.12
CA ARG A 128 -20.01 3.92 6.79
C ARG A 128 -18.85 3.35 5.97
N LEU A 129 -19.21 2.70 4.87
CA LEU A 129 -18.26 2.37 3.80
C LEU A 129 -17.52 3.62 3.30
N SER A 130 -16.23 3.44 3.05
CA SER A 130 -15.29 4.47 2.66
C SER A 130 -14.46 4.03 1.45
N ARG A 131 -13.61 4.95 0.95
CA ARG A 131 -12.60 4.59 -0.06
C ARG A 131 -11.59 3.58 0.52
N SER A 132 -11.23 3.75 1.79
CA SER A 132 -10.39 2.82 2.54
C SER A 132 -11.03 1.42 2.65
N SER A 133 -12.35 1.33 2.84
CA SER A 133 -13.09 0.05 2.84
C SER A 133 -13.05 -0.65 1.47
N ALA A 134 -13.13 0.10 0.37
CA ALA A 134 -12.99 -0.46 -0.97
C ALA A 134 -11.56 -0.96 -1.22
N LEU A 135 -10.54 -0.20 -0.82
CA LEU A 135 -9.14 -0.61 -0.87
C LEU A 135 -8.90 -1.88 -0.05
N ALA A 136 -9.36 -1.90 1.20
CA ALA A 136 -9.25 -3.05 2.09
C ALA A 136 -9.93 -4.30 1.53
N SER A 137 -11.12 -4.17 0.94
CA SER A 137 -11.82 -5.30 0.32
C SER A 137 -11.04 -5.89 -0.86
N LYS A 138 -10.34 -5.04 -1.63
CA LYS A 138 -9.48 -5.48 -2.73
C LYS A 138 -8.16 -6.04 -2.23
N ALA A 139 -7.62 -5.49 -1.15
CA ALA A 139 -6.37 -5.93 -0.56
C ALA A 139 -6.52 -7.31 0.09
N SER A 140 -7.56 -7.54 0.89
CA SER A 140 -7.76 -8.80 1.62
C SER A 140 -8.54 -9.85 0.84
N GLY A 141 -9.39 -9.44 -0.11
CA GLY A 141 -10.41 -10.32 -0.71
C GLY A 141 -11.70 -10.42 0.11
N TYR A 142 -11.76 -9.78 1.28
CA TYR A 142 -12.93 -9.77 2.16
C TYR A 142 -13.95 -8.72 1.68
N PRO A 143 -15.18 -9.09 1.27
CA PRO A 143 -16.10 -8.16 0.62
C PRO A 143 -16.89 -7.30 1.64
N LEU A 144 -16.23 -6.28 2.23
CA LEU A 144 -16.78 -5.46 3.32
C LEU A 144 -18.19 -4.92 3.05
N ALA A 145 -18.44 -4.39 1.85
CA ALA A 145 -19.75 -3.84 1.49
C ALA A 145 -20.85 -4.90 1.44
N TYR A 146 -20.53 -6.12 0.97
CA TYR A 146 -21.48 -7.23 0.93
C TYR A 146 -21.81 -7.70 2.33
N ILE A 147 -20.80 -7.88 3.18
CA ILE A 147 -20.97 -8.28 4.58
C ILE A 147 -21.77 -7.23 5.34
N ALA A 148 -21.39 -5.95 5.27
CA ALA A 148 -22.09 -4.86 5.93
C ALA A 148 -23.58 -4.79 5.52
N ALA A 149 -23.89 -4.99 4.23
CA ALA A 149 -25.26 -5.02 3.75
C ALA A 149 -26.06 -6.21 4.31
N LYS A 150 -25.44 -7.39 4.48
CA LYS A 150 -26.07 -8.55 5.11
C LYS A 150 -26.34 -8.34 6.60
N LEU A 151 -25.38 -7.76 7.33
CA LEU A 151 -25.53 -7.41 8.75
C LEU A 151 -26.63 -6.36 8.96
N ALA A 152 -26.78 -5.40 8.04
CA ALA A 152 -27.83 -4.39 8.12
C ALA A 152 -29.27 -4.95 7.99
N LEU A 153 -29.44 -6.19 7.52
CA LEU A 153 -30.74 -6.87 7.46
C LEU A 153 -31.15 -7.48 8.81
N GLU A 154 -30.28 -7.45 9.83
CA GLU A 154 -30.65 -7.84 11.19
C GLU A 154 -31.68 -6.84 11.75
N VAL A 155 -32.97 -7.17 11.65
CA VAL A 155 -34.03 -6.52 12.45
C VAL A 155 -34.14 -7.27 13.76
N PRO A 156 -33.84 -6.66 14.93
CA PRO A 156 -34.10 -7.30 16.20
C PRO A 156 -35.61 -7.51 16.35
N PRO A 157 -36.10 -8.72 16.68
CA PRO A 157 -37.49 -8.91 17.05
C PRO A 157 -37.77 -8.10 18.34
N GLY A 158 -38.43 -6.95 18.20
CA GLY A 158 -38.79 -6.06 19.32
C GLY A 158 -38.45 -4.58 19.17
N CYS A 159 -37.76 -4.15 18.10
CA CYS A 159 -37.45 -2.72 17.89
C CYS A 159 -38.69 -1.91 17.43
N SER A 160 -39.48 -1.42 18.38
CA SER A 160 -40.62 -0.52 18.19
C SER A 160 -40.21 0.97 18.34
N HIS A 161 -39.35 1.48 17.46
CA HIS A 161 -39.12 2.93 17.33
C HIS A 161 -39.29 3.39 15.87
N PRO A 162 -40.44 4.00 15.52
CA PRO A 162 -40.80 4.28 14.11
C PRO A 162 -40.04 5.43 13.43
N GLN A 163 -39.09 6.11 14.09
CA GLN A 163 -38.60 7.41 13.62
C GLN A 163 -37.12 7.48 13.17
N LYS A 164 -36.37 6.38 13.10
CA LYS A 164 -34.95 6.40 12.69
C LYS A 164 -34.56 5.56 11.48
N LEU A 165 -35.51 5.01 10.72
CA LEU A 165 -35.20 3.99 9.71
C LEU A 165 -35.91 4.24 8.37
N VAL A 166 -35.42 5.21 7.60
CA VAL A 166 -35.95 5.55 6.27
C VAL A 166 -35.65 4.46 5.22
N VAL A 167 -34.77 3.49 5.50
CA VAL A 167 -34.34 2.48 4.52
C VAL A 167 -35.09 1.13 4.64
N MET A 168 -35.82 0.88 5.73
CA MET A 168 -36.27 -0.49 6.05
C MET A 168 -37.67 -0.90 5.57
N HIS A 169 -38.45 -0.02 4.91
CA HIS A 169 -39.81 -0.41 4.51
C HIS A 169 -39.86 -1.39 3.31
N ALA A 170 -38.75 -1.60 2.61
CA ALA A 170 -38.70 -2.45 1.40
C ALA A 170 -38.31 -3.92 1.65
N LEU A 171 -37.94 -4.33 2.88
CA LEU A 171 -37.26 -5.61 3.13
C LEU A 171 -37.97 -6.52 4.16
N ARG A 172 -39.28 -6.36 4.34
CA ARG A 172 -40.09 -7.15 5.30
C ARG A 172 -40.21 -8.66 4.99
N ASN A 173 -39.62 -9.15 3.89
CA ASN A 173 -39.72 -10.55 3.45
C ASN A 173 -38.39 -11.32 3.46
N CYS A 174 -37.33 -10.81 4.10
CA CYS A 174 -36.05 -11.53 4.20
C CYS A 174 -35.97 -12.34 5.51
N SER A 175 -35.42 -13.56 5.41
CA SER A 175 -35.13 -14.51 6.50
C SER A 175 -34.38 -13.89 7.70
N PRO A 176 -34.34 -14.54 8.87
CA PRO A 176 -33.68 -14.01 10.08
C PRO A 176 -32.27 -13.50 9.80
N GLY A 177 -31.93 -12.38 10.44
CA GLY A 177 -30.69 -11.64 10.26
C GLY A 177 -29.44 -12.52 10.35
N HIS A 178 -28.46 -12.24 9.47
CA HIS A 178 -27.20 -12.98 9.44
C HIS A 178 -26.19 -12.29 10.35
N ASP A 179 -25.58 -13.04 11.26
CA ASP A 179 -24.39 -12.62 12.02
C ASP A 179 -23.09 -13.03 11.29
N LEU A 180 -21.93 -12.57 11.77
CA LEU A 180 -20.64 -12.88 11.13
C LEU A 180 -20.31 -14.39 11.13
N LEU A 181 -20.81 -15.16 12.11
CA LEU A 181 -20.59 -16.61 12.21
C LEU A 181 -21.45 -17.38 11.21
N GLN A 182 -22.59 -16.82 10.79
CA GLN A 182 -23.50 -17.43 9.82
C GLN A 182 -23.17 -17.08 8.37
N LEU A 183 -22.50 -15.96 8.13
CA LEU A 183 -22.05 -15.57 6.79
C LEU A 183 -20.85 -16.41 6.36
N CYS A 184 -20.89 -16.94 5.14
CA CYS A 184 -19.79 -17.70 4.55
C CYS A 184 -18.73 -16.75 3.97
N ASN A 185 -17.46 -17.12 4.10
CA ASN A 185 -16.37 -16.51 3.36
C ASN A 185 -16.45 -16.93 1.89
N GLU A 186 -16.84 -16.01 1.01
CA GLU A 186 -17.03 -16.29 -0.42
C GLU A 186 -15.74 -16.69 -1.16
N VAL A 187 -14.56 -16.43 -0.58
CA VAL A 187 -13.26 -16.78 -1.17
C VAL A 187 -12.90 -18.25 -0.93
N THR A 188 -13.07 -18.73 0.30
CA THR A 188 -12.71 -20.11 0.70
C THR A 188 -13.88 -21.08 0.66
N LYS A 189 -15.12 -20.59 0.77
CA LYS A 189 -16.39 -21.37 0.80
C LYS A 189 -16.55 -22.35 1.96
N GLU A 190 -15.54 -22.51 2.81
CA GLU A 190 -15.51 -23.46 3.93
C GLU A 190 -15.42 -22.76 5.29
N THR A 191 -15.03 -21.48 5.32
CA THR A 191 -14.92 -20.67 6.54
C THR A 191 -16.04 -19.63 6.63
N THR A 192 -16.18 -18.99 7.79
CA THR A 192 -17.19 -17.93 8.02
C THR A 192 -16.61 -16.54 7.75
N ALA A 193 -17.45 -15.50 7.81
CA ALA A 193 -17.01 -14.11 7.71
C ALA A 193 -16.47 -13.55 9.05
N CYS A 194 -16.47 -14.34 10.13
CA CYS A 194 -16.03 -13.94 11.46
C CYS A 194 -14.53 -14.23 11.69
N PHE A 195 -13.68 -13.54 10.94
CA PHE A 195 -12.22 -13.66 11.06
C PHE A 195 -11.54 -12.34 10.67
N GLU A 196 -10.26 -12.23 11.01
CA GLU A 196 -9.39 -11.14 10.57
C GLU A 196 -8.47 -11.70 9.47
N PRO A 197 -8.56 -11.19 8.23
CA PRO A 197 -7.73 -11.66 7.12
C PRO A 197 -6.24 -11.59 7.39
N ALA A 198 -5.51 -12.60 6.88
CA ALA A 198 -4.06 -12.67 6.89
C ALA A 198 -3.50 -12.41 5.49
N PHE A 199 -2.37 -11.72 5.42
CA PHE A 199 -1.71 -11.33 4.17
C PHE A 199 -0.32 -11.97 4.09
N ASP A 200 -0.02 -12.68 3.01
CA ASP A 200 1.33 -13.16 2.66
C ASP A 200 1.97 -12.34 1.52
N TYR A 201 1.43 -11.14 1.33
CA TYR A 201 1.86 -10.10 0.38
C TYR A 201 1.62 -8.70 0.98
N VAL A 202 2.17 -7.69 0.31
CA VAL A 202 1.99 -6.27 0.62
C VAL A 202 1.22 -5.60 -0.51
N VAL A 203 0.19 -4.83 -0.15
CA VAL A 203 -0.57 -4.00 -1.07
C VAL A 203 -0.16 -2.54 -0.90
N THR A 204 0.09 -1.85 -2.01
CA THR A 204 0.40 -0.42 -2.03
C THR A 204 -0.63 0.31 -2.86
N LYS A 205 -1.28 1.31 -2.25
CA LYS A 205 -2.12 2.28 -2.91
C LYS A 205 -1.31 3.55 -3.18
N VAL A 206 -1.41 4.07 -4.41
CA VAL A 206 -0.83 5.36 -4.79
C VAL A 206 -1.94 6.24 -5.37
N PRO A 207 -2.07 7.52 -4.94
CA PRO A 207 -3.05 8.42 -5.50
C PRO A 207 -2.72 8.79 -6.95
N ARG A 208 -3.75 9.20 -7.70
CA ARG A 208 -3.65 9.77 -9.03
C ARG A 208 -4.00 11.26 -8.95
N TRP A 209 -3.14 12.10 -9.51
CA TRP A 209 -3.39 13.54 -9.65
C TRP A 209 -3.52 13.96 -11.10
N ASP A 210 -4.22 15.07 -11.32
CA ASP A 210 -4.40 15.72 -12.62
C ASP A 210 -4.29 17.25 -12.50
N MET A 211 -3.23 17.70 -11.83
CA MET A 211 -3.02 19.13 -11.49
C MET A 211 -2.74 20.00 -12.73
N LYS A 212 -2.30 19.41 -13.85
CA LYS A 212 -2.02 20.14 -15.11
C LYS A 212 -3.26 20.81 -15.72
N LYS A 213 -4.46 20.45 -15.25
CA LYS A 213 -5.73 21.07 -15.67
C LYS A 213 -6.08 22.32 -14.87
N PHE A 214 -5.34 22.61 -13.79
CA PHE A 214 -5.70 23.62 -12.80
C PHE A 214 -4.48 24.48 -12.42
N ASP A 215 -4.06 25.38 -13.30
CA ASP A 215 -2.83 26.18 -13.13
C ASP A 215 -2.83 27.08 -11.88
N GLU A 216 -4.00 27.55 -11.45
CA GLU A 216 -4.17 28.40 -10.25
C GLU A 216 -4.38 27.60 -8.96
N ALA A 217 -4.51 26.27 -9.05
CA ALA A 217 -4.72 25.44 -7.87
C ALA A 217 -3.41 25.27 -7.09
N ASP A 218 -3.52 25.38 -5.76
CA ASP A 218 -2.43 25.06 -4.85
C ASP A 218 -1.94 23.61 -5.09
N PRO A 219 -0.67 23.39 -5.49
CA PRO A 219 -0.16 22.07 -5.85
C PRO A 219 0.20 21.21 -4.64
N PHE A 220 0.24 21.80 -3.44
CA PHE A 220 0.73 21.10 -2.26
C PHE A 220 -0.33 20.16 -1.67
N MET A 221 0.13 19.02 -1.20
CA MET A 221 -0.68 18.07 -0.46
C MET A 221 -0.92 18.56 0.95
N GLY A 222 -2.12 18.30 1.45
CA GLY A 222 -2.51 18.68 2.80
C GLY A 222 -3.71 17.86 3.25
N SER A 223 -4.40 18.35 4.26
CA SER A 223 -5.52 17.67 4.89
C SER A 223 -6.82 17.69 4.08
N ALA A 224 -6.88 18.47 3.00
CA ALA A 224 -7.97 18.45 2.03
C ALA A 224 -7.53 17.71 0.77
N MET A 225 -8.25 16.64 0.44
CA MET A 225 -7.95 15.76 -0.70
C MET A 225 -8.04 16.52 -2.04
N LYS A 226 -7.05 16.31 -2.91
CA LYS A 226 -6.96 16.88 -4.27
C LYS A 226 -6.76 15.81 -5.35
N SER A 227 -6.42 14.58 -4.98
CA SER A 227 -6.34 13.46 -5.91
C SER A 227 -7.69 13.17 -6.58
N VAL A 228 -7.63 12.71 -7.83
CA VAL A 228 -8.81 12.42 -8.68
C VAL A 228 -9.09 10.93 -8.82
N GLY A 229 -8.21 10.09 -8.27
CA GLY A 229 -8.31 8.64 -8.30
C GLY A 229 -7.16 8.00 -7.56
N GLU A 230 -7.06 6.68 -7.64
CA GLU A 230 -6.02 5.90 -6.99
C GLU A 230 -5.77 4.59 -7.76
N VAL A 231 -4.59 4.04 -7.57
CA VAL A 231 -4.18 2.73 -8.10
C VAL A 231 -3.73 1.84 -6.96
N MET A 232 -3.87 0.53 -7.14
CA MET A 232 -3.50 -0.48 -6.15
C MET A 232 -2.67 -1.57 -6.82
N ALA A 233 -1.55 -1.93 -6.21
CA ALA A 233 -0.77 -3.10 -6.63
C ALA A 233 -0.46 -4.00 -5.43
N ALA A 234 -0.38 -5.30 -5.69
CA ALA A 234 0.11 -6.30 -4.74
C ALA A 234 1.52 -6.78 -5.15
N GLY A 235 2.37 -7.05 -4.18
CA GLY A 235 3.69 -7.67 -4.36
C GLY A 235 4.13 -8.36 -3.07
N ARG A 236 5.07 -9.29 -3.13
CA ARG A 236 5.54 -9.99 -1.91
C ARG A 236 6.66 -9.28 -1.16
N THR A 237 7.05 -8.12 -1.68
CA THR A 237 7.90 -7.13 -1.01
C THR A 237 7.24 -5.77 -1.17
N PHE A 238 7.55 -4.85 -0.25
CA PHE A 238 7.10 -3.46 -0.38
C PHE A 238 7.62 -2.83 -1.68
N GLU A 239 8.89 -3.06 -2.02
CA GLU A 239 9.50 -2.53 -3.24
C GLU A 239 8.78 -3.03 -4.50
N GLU A 240 8.44 -4.33 -4.56
CA GLU A 240 7.68 -4.89 -5.69
C GLU A 240 6.30 -4.24 -5.82
N SER A 241 5.60 -4.13 -4.69
CA SER A 241 4.27 -3.56 -4.60
C SER A 241 4.27 -2.07 -5.00
N LEU A 242 5.16 -1.27 -4.44
CA LEU A 242 5.31 0.16 -4.72
C LEU A 242 5.68 0.41 -6.19
N GLN A 243 6.70 -0.27 -6.73
CA GLN A 243 7.12 -0.04 -8.11
C GLN A 243 6.02 -0.40 -9.12
N LYS A 244 5.24 -1.46 -8.85
CA LYS A 244 4.06 -1.79 -9.65
C LYS A 244 3.00 -0.69 -9.55
N ALA A 245 2.70 -0.21 -8.34
CA ALA A 245 1.72 0.84 -8.13
C ALA A 245 2.12 2.15 -8.83
N LEU A 246 3.39 2.58 -8.70
CA LEU A 246 3.90 3.79 -9.36
C LEU A 246 3.77 3.73 -10.88
N ARG A 247 3.99 2.57 -11.51
CA ARG A 247 3.77 2.39 -12.96
C ARG A 247 2.30 2.41 -13.36
N MET A 248 1.39 2.09 -12.45
CA MET A 248 -0.05 2.17 -12.72
C MET A 248 -0.55 3.61 -12.65
N VAL A 249 0.18 4.52 -11.98
CA VAL A 249 -0.25 5.91 -11.77
C VAL A 249 -0.52 6.57 -13.10
N THR A 250 0.45 6.63 -14.04
CA THR A 250 0.26 7.22 -15.37
C THR A 250 0.84 6.34 -16.49
N GLY A 251 0.36 6.49 -17.73
CA GLY A 251 0.83 5.65 -18.85
C GLY A 251 2.30 5.83 -19.20
N ASP A 252 2.89 6.97 -18.82
CA ASP A 252 4.31 7.28 -18.96
C ASP A 252 5.15 6.99 -17.70
N ALA A 253 4.52 6.64 -16.58
CA ALA A 253 5.20 6.41 -15.31
C ALA A 253 6.17 5.22 -15.37
N ASN A 254 7.37 5.41 -14.80
CA ASN A 254 8.45 4.42 -14.85
C ASN A 254 8.91 3.95 -13.46
N GLY A 255 7.97 3.70 -12.55
CA GLY A 255 8.29 3.23 -11.20
C GLY A 255 8.87 4.33 -10.31
N PHE A 256 9.75 3.93 -9.39
CA PHE A 256 10.50 4.86 -8.53
C PHE A 256 11.75 5.34 -9.27
N ASP A 257 11.62 6.46 -9.98
CA ASP A 257 12.67 7.01 -10.84
C ASP A 257 12.62 8.56 -10.88
N GLU A 258 13.75 9.22 -10.70
CA GLU A 258 13.89 10.67 -10.70
C GLU A 258 13.53 11.35 -12.03
N THR A 259 13.58 10.63 -13.15
CA THR A 259 13.19 11.16 -14.47
C THR A 259 11.72 11.54 -14.54
N MET A 260 10.91 11.10 -13.57
CA MET A 260 9.52 11.49 -13.41
C MET A 260 9.34 12.89 -12.79
N CYS A 261 10.41 13.50 -12.26
CA CYS A 261 10.39 14.86 -11.74
C CYS A 261 11.55 15.73 -12.30
N PRO A 262 11.64 15.90 -13.63
CA PRO A 262 12.78 16.60 -14.27
C PRO A 262 12.90 18.07 -13.85
N GLN A 263 11.83 18.67 -13.33
CA GLN A 263 11.83 20.02 -12.77
C GLN A 263 12.65 20.15 -11.47
N LEU A 264 12.91 19.03 -10.77
CA LEU A 264 13.68 19.00 -9.52
C LEU A 264 15.15 18.63 -9.76
N THR A 265 15.46 17.98 -10.88
CA THR A 265 16.84 17.68 -11.28
C THR A 265 17.61 18.98 -11.56
N PRO A 266 18.87 19.12 -11.08
CA PRO A 266 19.70 20.28 -11.39
C PRO A 266 19.92 20.44 -12.90
N LYS A 267 19.71 21.65 -13.42
CA LYS A 267 19.95 21.97 -14.85
C LYS A 267 21.42 22.31 -15.10
N THR A 268 21.89 22.10 -16.33
CA THR A 268 23.24 22.47 -16.73
C THR A 268 23.49 23.97 -16.50
N GLY A 269 24.49 24.31 -15.70
CA GLY A 269 24.83 25.70 -15.36
C GLY A 269 23.96 26.33 -14.28
N GLU A 270 23.03 25.58 -13.66
CA GLU A 270 22.26 26.02 -12.51
C GLU A 270 23.12 26.04 -11.24
N ASP A 271 22.86 27.00 -10.35
CA ASP A 271 23.46 27.01 -9.01
C ASP A 271 22.99 25.77 -8.21
N PHE A 272 23.97 24.97 -7.78
CA PHE A 272 23.73 23.76 -6.98
C PHE A 272 23.01 24.06 -5.66
N ALA A 273 23.25 25.21 -5.04
CA ALA A 273 22.57 25.58 -3.80
C ALA A 273 21.07 25.83 -4.04
N ALA A 274 20.73 26.59 -5.08
CA ALA A 274 19.34 26.83 -5.47
C ALA A 274 18.61 25.54 -5.89
N ALA A 275 19.28 24.64 -6.63
CA ALA A 275 18.71 23.34 -7.00
C ALA A 275 18.43 22.46 -5.77
N ARG A 276 19.36 22.46 -4.81
CA ARG A 276 19.20 21.75 -3.53
C ARG A 276 18.04 22.29 -2.72
N GLU A 277 17.93 23.62 -2.59
CA GLU A 277 16.85 24.25 -1.85
C GLU A 277 15.48 23.91 -2.47
N ARG A 278 15.37 23.91 -3.80
CA ARG A 278 14.15 23.50 -4.51
C ARG A 278 13.75 22.05 -4.17
N LEU A 279 14.70 21.13 -4.16
CA LEU A 279 14.46 19.73 -3.82
C LEU A 279 14.04 19.55 -2.36
N GLU A 280 14.75 20.18 -1.42
CA GLU A 280 14.43 20.11 0.01
C GLU A 280 13.07 20.77 0.34
N ARG A 281 12.69 21.81 -0.40
CA ARG A 281 11.37 22.41 -0.33
C ARG A 281 10.27 21.43 -0.75
N GLU A 282 10.45 20.70 -1.85
CA GLU A 282 9.49 19.67 -2.28
C GLU A 282 9.36 18.53 -1.25
N LEU A 283 10.47 18.12 -0.63
CA LEU A 283 10.46 17.06 0.39
C LEU A 283 9.71 17.46 1.66
N SER A 284 9.87 18.72 2.09
CA SER A 284 9.30 19.27 3.32
C SER A 284 7.89 19.86 3.15
N GLN A 285 7.58 20.38 1.95
CA GLN A 285 6.28 20.87 1.54
C GLN A 285 5.78 20.02 0.35
N PRO A 286 5.14 18.90 0.65
CA PRO A 286 4.95 17.82 -0.32
C PRO A 286 3.93 18.19 -1.41
N SER A 287 4.22 17.86 -2.66
CA SER A 287 3.25 17.82 -3.77
C SER A 287 3.11 16.39 -4.31
N ALA A 288 2.31 16.20 -5.35
CA ALA A 288 2.22 14.92 -6.07
C ALA A 288 3.59 14.40 -6.59
N ALA A 289 4.61 15.27 -6.71
CA ALA A 289 5.94 14.90 -7.15
C ALA A 289 6.84 14.31 -6.05
N ARG A 290 6.43 14.37 -4.77
CA ARG A 290 7.28 14.05 -3.61
C ARG A 290 7.95 12.68 -3.67
N ILE A 291 7.22 11.65 -4.12
CA ILE A 291 7.77 10.30 -4.22
C ILE A 291 8.95 10.24 -5.21
N TRP A 292 8.92 11.00 -6.30
CA TRP A 292 10.04 11.05 -7.25
C TRP A 292 11.12 12.05 -6.81
N ALA A 293 10.75 13.08 -6.03
CA ALA A 293 11.72 13.93 -5.34
C ALA A 293 12.60 13.11 -4.38
N LEU A 294 12.04 12.09 -3.71
CA LEU A 294 12.81 11.14 -2.90
C LEU A 294 13.82 10.35 -3.75
N ALA A 295 13.44 9.92 -4.96
CA ALA A 295 14.36 9.24 -5.87
C ALA A 295 15.52 10.16 -6.28
N GLU A 296 15.22 11.41 -6.63
CA GLU A 296 16.24 12.41 -6.96
C GLU A 296 17.17 12.71 -5.77
N ALA A 297 16.63 12.81 -4.55
CA ALA A 297 17.43 13.07 -3.36
C ALA A 297 18.35 11.89 -3.02
N LEU A 298 17.87 10.65 -3.13
CA LEU A 298 18.68 9.45 -2.96
C LEU A 298 19.79 9.37 -4.02
N ARG A 299 19.49 9.70 -5.28
CA ARG A 299 20.48 9.80 -6.37
C ARG A 299 21.55 10.86 -6.10
N GLN A 300 21.18 11.95 -5.43
CA GLN A 300 22.13 12.98 -4.98
C GLN A 300 22.89 12.60 -3.69
N GLY A 301 22.68 11.40 -3.15
CA GLY A 301 23.40 10.87 -2.00
C GLY A 301 22.84 11.28 -0.64
N TYR A 302 21.55 11.67 -0.56
CA TYR A 302 20.89 11.92 0.73
C TYR A 302 20.74 10.60 1.50
N ASP A 303 21.08 10.61 2.79
CA ASP A 303 20.86 9.47 3.67
C ASP A 303 19.43 9.41 4.22
N VAL A 304 19.12 8.28 4.86
CA VAL A 304 17.78 8.02 5.40
C VAL A 304 17.45 9.00 6.53
N GLU A 305 18.42 9.35 7.39
CA GLU A 305 18.19 10.28 8.50
C GLU A 305 17.80 11.67 7.99
N LYS A 306 18.51 12.19 6.99
CA LYS A 306 18.20 13.50 6.39
C LYS A 306 16.84 13.49 5.71
N LEU A 307 16.52 12.43 4.97
CA LEU A 307 15.20 12.31 4.33
C LEU A 307 14.08 12.22 5.37
N HIS A 308 14.30 11.49 6.47
CA HIS A 308 13.33 11.42 7.56
C HIS A 308 13.12 12.78 8.23
N ALA A 309 14.20 13.53 8.49
CA ALA A 309 14.11 14.87 9.08
C ALA A 309 13.31 15.85 8.21
N LEU A 310 13.48 15.78 6.88
CA LEU A 310 12.76 16.62 5.92
C LEU A 310 11.31 16.20 5.74
N THR A 311 11.04 14.90 5.68
CA THR A 311 9.74 14.38 5.22
C THR A 311 8.83 13.89 6.33
N ARG A 312 9.40 13.46 7.45
CA ARG A 312 8.77 12.69 8.53
C ARG A 312 8.22 11.32 8.11
N ILE A 313 8.56 10.84 6.91
CA ILE A 313 8.25 9.47 6.47
C ILE A 313 9.08 8.51 7.30
N ASP A 314 8.48 7.41 7.77
CA ASP A 314 9.18 6.45 8.64
C ASP A 314 10.48 5.93 7.98
N PRO A 315 11.61 5.85 8.73
CA PRO A 315 12.89 5.38 8.20
C PRO A 315 12.83 4.00 7.53
N TRP A 316 11.90 3.13 7.93
CA TRP A 316 11.69 1.84 7.29
C TRP A 316 11.35 2.02 5.81
N PHE A 317 10.36 2.85 5.46
CA PHE A 317 9.99 3.10 4.07
C PHE A 317 11.14 3.72 3.28
N LEU A 318 11.80 4.74 3.86
CA LEU A 318 12.94 5.40 3.25
C LEU A 318 14.11 4.44 2.99
N SER A 319 14.35 3.49 3.88
CA SER A 319 15.37 2.45 3.69
C SER A 319 15.03 1.52 2.51
N LYS A 320 13.74 1.23 2.27
CA LYS A 320 13.30 0.47 1.09
C LYS A 320 13.43 1.25 -0.21
N LEU A 321 13.14 2.56 -0.17
CA LEU A 321 13.38 3.44 -1.32
C LEU A 321 14.88 3.53 -1.65
N LYS A 322 15.73 3.65 -0.62
CA LYS A 322 17.18 3.58 -0.78
C LYS A 322 17.60 2.24 -1.39
N HIS A 323 17.01 1.13 -0.96
CA HIS A 323 17.30 -0.18 -1.54
C HIS A 323 16.98 -0.23 -3.05
N ILE A 324 15.87 0.37 -3.48
CA ILE A 324 15.55 0.50 -4.92
C ILE A 324 16.65 1.33 -5.63
N GLN A 325 17.08 2.45 -5.04
CA GLN A 325 18.16 3.26 -5.60
C GLN A 325 19.48 2.47 -5.71
N ASP A 326 19.85 1.71 -4.68
CA ASP A 326 21.08 0.90 -4.67
C ASP A 326 21.07 -0.18 -5.77
N ILE A 327 19.91 -0.81 -6.01
CA ILE A 327 19.74 -1.78 -7.12
C ILE A 327 19.88 -1.08 -8.48
N LYS A 328 19.28 0.12 -8.62
CA LYS A 328 19.38 0.93 -9.84
C LYS A 328 20.83 1.29 -10.15
N GLU A 329 21.60 1.75 -9.16
CA GLU A 329 23.02 2.06 -9.33
C GLU A 329 23.83 0.81 -9.71
N GLY A 330 23.52 -0.34 -9.09
CA GLY A 330 24.10 -1.63 -9.48
C GLY A 330 23.84 -1.99 -10.94
N LEU A 331 22.61 -1.79 -11.43
CA LEU A 331 22.24 -2.01 -12.82
C LEU A 331 22.97 -1.08 -13.78
N ALA A 332 23.16 0.20 -13.42
CA ALA A 332 23.85 1.18 -14.26
C ALA A 332 25.32 0.83 -14.52
N THR A 333 25.93 -0.01 -13.68
CA THR A 333 27.31 -0.51 -13.87
C THR A 333 27.44 -1.74 -14.78
N LYS A 334 26.32 -2.29 -15.25
CA LYS A 334 26.30 -3.52 -16.06
C LYS A 334 25.52 -3.31 -17.36
N SER A 335 26.00 -3.93 -18.42
CA SER A 335 25.22 -4.15 -19.64
C SER A 335 24.20 -5.28 -19.47
N LEU A 336 23.15 -5.31 -20.31
CA LEU A 336 22.16 -6.39 -20.29
C LEU A 336 22.78 -7.79 -20.41
N ALA A 337 23.78 -7.96 -21.27
CA ALA A 337 24.46 -9.23 -21.49
C ALA A 337 25.26 -9.72 -20.27
N GLN A 338 25.60 -8.83 -19.33
CA GLN A 338 26.30 -9.17 -18.08
C GLN A 338 25.34 -9.56 -16.94
N LEU A 339 24.02 -9.42 -17.14
CA LEU A 339 23.04 -9.80 -16.14
C LEU A 339 22.76 -11.29 -16.20
N THR A 340 23.12 -12.02 -15.16
CA THR A 340 22.81 -13.45 -15.06
C THR A 340 21.32 -13.69 -14.82
N LYS A 341 20.85 -14.94 -14.98
CA LYS A 341 19.51 -15.37 -14.54
C LYS A 341 19.23 -14.98 -13.09
N ARG A 342 20.24 -15.10 -12.21
CA ARG A 342 20.12 -14.75 -10.78
C ARG A 342 19.99 -13.23 -10.58
N ASP A 343 20.78 -12.43 -11.29
CA ASP A 343 20.66 -10.95 -11.24
C ASP A 343 19.26 -10.51 -11.68
N LEU A 344 18.74 -11.06 -12.77
CA LEU A 344 17.39 -10.73 -13.26
C LEU A 344 16.31 -11.16 -12.27
N ILE A 345 16.35 -12.37 -11.71
CA ILE A 345 15.39 -12.78 -10.68
C ILE A 345 15.42 -11.82 -9.50
N PHE A 346 16.62 -11.45 -9.02
CA PHE A 346 16.79 -10.51 -7.92
C PHE A 346 16.15 -9.15 -8.24
N VAL A 347 16.51 -8.54 -9.37
CA VAL A 347 15.99 -7.23 -9.80
C VAL A 347 14.47 -7.27 -9.98
N LYS A 348 13.93 -8.33 -10.60
CA LYS A 348 12.49 -8.45 -10.84
C LYS A 348 11.70 -8.69 -9.53
N LYS A 349 12.27 -9.35 -8.52
CA LYS A 349 11.66 -9.52 -7.17
C LYS A 349 11.46 -8.21 -6.41
N TYR A 350 12.20 -7.15 -6.75
CA TYR A 350 12.02 -5.81 -6.20
C TYR A 350 11.21 -4.90 -7.12
N GLY A 351 10.56 -5.46 -8.14
CA GLY A 351 9.53 -4.77 -8.92
C GLY A 351 10.02 -3.97 -10.12
N PHE A 352 11.30 -4.04 -10.51
CA PHE A 352 11.82 -3.29 -11.67
C PHE A 352 11.14 -3.74 -12.97
N SER A 353 10.68 -2.78 -13.77
CA SER A 353 10.13 -3.05 -15.10
C SER A 353 11.24 -3.40 -16.10
N ASP A 354 10.86 -4.03 -17.20
CA ASP A 354 11.79 -4.29 -18.31
C ASP A 354 12.28 -2.95 -18.90
N ARG A 355 11.42 -1.93 -18.96
CA ARG A 355 11.77 -0.54 -19.30
C ARG A 355 12.83 0.09 -18.38
N GLN A 356 12.74 -0.08 -17.07
CA GLN A 356 13.74 0.41 -16.11
C GLN A 356 15.09 -0.28 -16.32
N ILE A 357 15.08 -1.61 -16.45
CA ILE A 357 16.31 -2.38 -16.68
C ILE A 357 16.99 -1.94 -17.99
N ALA A 358 16.21 -1.77 -19.06
CA ALA A 358 16.70 -1.30 -20.35
C ALA A 358 17.36 0.08 -20.23
N ALA A 359 16.69 1.02 -19.55
CA ALA A 359 17.21 2.36 -19.34
C ALA A 359 18.52 2.38 -18.55
N TYR A 360 18.60 1.64 -17.44
CA TYR A 360 19.79 1.69 -16.57
C TYR A 360 20.97 0.93 -17.16
N THR A 361 20.75 -0.24 -17.78
CA THR A 361 21.83 -1.01 -18.41
C THR A 361 22.41 -0.33 -19.66
N SER A 362 21.67 0.62 -20.25
CA SER A 362 22.15 1.46 -21.36
C SER A 362 23.10 2.59 -20.92
N GLN A 363 23.22 2.87 -19.62
CA GLN A 363 24.09 3.94 -19.11
C GLN A 363 25.57 3.53 -18.98
N GLY A 364 25.88 2.24 -19.16
CA GLY A 364 27.25 1.72 -19.14
C GLY A 364 28.08 2.22 -20.33
N SER A 365 29.25 2.77 -20.05
CA SER A 365 30.11 3.59 -20.91
C SER A 365 30.73 2.96 -22.18
N LEU A 366 30.28 1.77 -22.62
CA LEU A 366 30.91 1.01 -23.71
C LEU A 366 29.94 0.44 -24.77
N GLN A 367 28.64 0.71 -24.69
CA GLN A 367 27.68 0.18 -25.67
C GLN A 367 27.21 1.24 -26.67
N THR A 368 27.40 0.94 -27.96
CA THR A 368 26.94 1.72 -29.12
C THR A 368 25.48 1.49 -29.47
N LEU A 369 24.81 0.49 -28.88
CA LEU A 369 23.38 0.23 -29.06
C LEU A 369 22.60 0.45 -27.78
N GLN A 370 21.52 1.23 -27.88
CA GLN A 370 20.53 1.45 -26.83
C GLN A 370 19.74 0.16 -26.58
N VAL A 371 19.68 -0.29 -25.32
CA VAL A 371 18.86 -1.45 -24.93
C VAL A 371 17.40 -1.02 -24.87
N THR A 372 16.50 -1.80 -25.48
CA THR A 372 15.06 -1.57 -25.45
C THR A 372 14.35 -2.45 -24.43
N GLU A 373 13.11 -2.12 -24.10
CA GLU A 373 12.27 -2.95 -23.22
C GLU A 373 12.06 -4.37 -23.79
N GLU A 374 11.93 -4.49 -25.12
CA GLU A 374 11.75 -5.78 -25.80
C GLU A 374 13.02 -6.65 -25.74
N ASP A 375 14.21 -6.03 -25.77
CA ASP A 375 15.48 -6.74 -25.60
C ASP A 375 15.55 -7.39 -24.21
N VAL A 376 15.16 -6.64 -23.16
CA VAL A 376 15.12 -7.17 -21.79
C VAL A 376 14.08 -8.29 -21.65
N TRP A 377 12.88 -8.10 -22.23
CA TRP A 377 11.84 -9.14 -22.25
C TRP A 377 12.33 -10.43 -22.93
N SER A 378 12.91 -10.31 -24.12
CA SER A 378 13.44 -11.43 -24.89
C SER A 378 14.56 -12.15 -24.14
N TYR A 379 15.47 -11.38 -23.55
CA TYR A 379 16.60 -11.92 -22.79
C TYR A 379 16.15 -12.68 -21.54
N ARG A 380 15.25 -12.10 -20.73
CA ARG A 380 14.76 -12.77 -19.52
C ARG A 380 13.93 -14.01 -19.86
N ARG A 381 13.15 -13.97 -20.95
CA ARG A 381 12.36 -15.11 -21.41
C ARG A 381 13.27 -16.27 -21.85
N ALA A 382 14.34 -15.98 -22.58
CA ALA A 382 15.34 -16.99 -22.97
C ALA A 382 16.00 -17.66 -21.76
N LEU A 383 16.19 -16.93 -20.66
CA LEU A 383 16.71 -17.45 -19.39
C LEU A 383 15.64 -18.14 -18.51
N GLY A 384 14.37 -18.13 -18.92
CA GLY A 384 13.26 -18.66 -18.14
C GLY A 384 12.96 -17.87 -16.87
N VAL A 385 13.16 -16.54 -16.90
CA VAL A 385 12.81 -15.61 -15.83
C VAL A 385 11.42 -15.03 -16.11
N LEU A 386 10.42 -15.64 -15.50
CA LEU A 386 9.00 -15.30 -15.64
C LEU A 386 8.38 -15.13 -14.25
N PRO A 387 7.34 -14.30 -14.09
CA PRO A 387 6.61 -14.20 -12.83
C PRO A 387 5.74 -15.44 -12.62
N PHE A 388 5.40 -15.70 -11.36
CA PHE A 388 4.41 -16.67 -10.93
C PHE A 388 3.07 -15.99 -10.65
N VAL A 389 2.00 -16.77 -10.78
CA VAL A 389 0.63 -16.34 -10.48
C VAL A 389 0.28 -16.74 -9.07
N LYS A 390 -0.14 -15.80 -8.23
CA LYS A 390 -0.54 -16.03 -6.84
C LYS A 390 -1.98 -15.62 -6.59
N GLN A 391 -2.67 -16.35 -5.71
CA GLN A 391 -4.05 -16.06 -5.31
C GLN A 391 -4.10 -15.08 -4.14
N ILE A 392 -5.18 -14.30 -4.09
CA ILE A 392 -5.64 -13.57 -2.90
C ILE A 392 -6.72 -14.45 -2.26
N ASP A 393 -6.41 -15.01 -1.10
CA ASP A 393 -7.20 -16.08 -0.47
C ASP A 393 -7.83 -15.70 0.88
N THR A 394 -7.58 -14.48 1.38
CA THR A 394 -7.97 -13.95 2.70
C THR A 394 -7.24 -14.54 3.92
N LEU A 395 -6.50 -15.64 3.78
CA LEU A 395 -6.01 -16.46 4.91
C LEU A 395 -4.54 -16.91 4.77
N ALA A 396 -3.76 -16.27 3.89
CA ALA A 396 -2.33 -16.55 3.72
C ALA A 396 -2.03 -18.05 3.51
N ALA A 397 -2.78 -18.69 2.62
CA ALA A 397 -2.74 -20.10 2.27
C ALA A 397 -3.08 -21.10 3.40
N GLU A 398 -3.66 -20.67 4.53
CA GLU A 398 -4.18 -21.59 5.56
C GLU A 398 -5.32 -22.46 5.01
N PHE A 399 -6.18 -21.87 4.18
CA PHE A 399 -7.26 -22.55 3.46
C PHE A 399 -7.16 -22.29 1.96
N PRO A 400 -7.50 -23.27 1.11
CA PRO A 400 -7.48 -23.10 -0.33
C PRO A 400 -8.56 -22.09 -0.79
N ALA A 401 -8.17 -21.16 -1.67
CA ALA A 401 -9.13 -20.28 -2.32
C ALA A 401 -9.88 -21.00 -3.44
N GLN A 402 -11.21 -20.85 -3.45
CA GLN A 402 -12.10 -21.33 -4.52
C GLN A 402 -12.30 -20.28 -5.62
N THR A 403 -11.61 -19.14 -5.53
CA THR A 403 -11.72 -18.02 -6.48
C THR A 403 -10.37 -17.71 -7.13
N ASN A 404 -10.42 -17.17 -8.35
CA ASN A 404 -9.23 -16.75 -9.09
C ASN A 404 -9.05 -15.24 -9.03
N TYR A 405 -8.90 -14.69 -7.82
CA TYR A 405 -8.40 -13.33 -7.65
C TYR A 405 -6.87 -13.37 -7.58
N LEU A 406 -6.20 -12.88 -8.64
CA LEU A 406 -4.79 -13.20 -8.89
C LEU A 406 -3.90 -11.95 -8.94
N TYR A 407 -2.64 -12.12 -8.56
CA TYR A 407 -1.56 -11.17 -8.82
C TYR A 407 -0.30 -11.88 -9.31
N LEU A 408 0.59 -11.12 -9.97
CA LEU A 408 1.89 -11.62 -10.44
C LEU A 408 3.01 -11.19 -9.50
N THR A 409 3.93 -12.10 -9.20
CA THR A 409 5.15 -11.83 -8.44
C THR A 409 6.33 -12.67 -8.95
N TYR A 410 7.55 -12.15 -8.82
CA TYR A 410 8.77 -12.94 -9.04
C TYR A 410 9.25 -13.68 -7.78
N LEU A 411 8.59 -13.46 -6.63
CA LEU A 411 8.89 -14.10 -5.36
C LEU A 411 7.99 -15.33 -5.16
N GLY A 412 8.10 -16.28 -6.08
CA GLY A 412 7.41 -17.56 -6.02
C GLY A 412 8.31 -18.69 -6.51
N THR A 413 7.90 -19.92 -6.22
CA THR A 413 8.49 -21.16 -6.75
C THR A 413 7.56 -21.85 -7.75
N GLU A 414 6.26 -21.59 -7.63
CA GLU A 414 5.20 -22.12 -8.49
C GLU A 414 4.02 -21.15 -8.55
N SER A 415 3.14 -21.35 -9.54
CA SER A 415 1.86 -20.63 -9.64
C SER A 415 0.78 -21.39 -8.91
N ASP A 416 -0.12 -20.68 -8.21
CA ASP A 416 -1.21 -21.29 -7.45
C ASP A 416 -2.33 -21.84 -8.36
N VAL A 417 -2.38 -21.35 -9.61
CA VAL A 417 -3.38 -21.74 -10.59
C VAL A 417 -2.75 -22.08 -11.93
N HIS A 418 -3.40 -23.00 -12.65
CA HIS A 418 -3.07 -23.31 -14.03
C HIS A 418 -3.91 -22.47 -14.99
N PRO A 419 -3.36 -22.08 -16.16
CA PRO A 419 -4.15 -21.46 -17.21
C PRO A 419 -5.33 -22.36 -17.61
N LEU A 420 -6.52 -21.76 -17.78
CA LEU A 420 -7.68 -22.48 -18.27
C LEU A 420 -7.37 -23.10 -19.64
N CYS A 421 -7.62 -24.40 -19.80
CA CYS A 421 -7.50 -25.05 -21.09
C CYS A 421 -8.59 -24.52 -22.02
N SER A 422 -8.34 -24.44 -23.33
CA SER A 422 -9.35 -23.92 -24.28
C SER A 422 -10.63 -24.76 -24.36
N THR A 423 -10.59 -26.00 -23.86
CA THR A 423 -11.74 -26.90 -23.70
C THR A 423 -12.63 -26.54 -22.51
N ASP A 424 -12.13 -25.75 -21.57
CA ASP A 424 -12.79 -25.44 -20.29
C ASP A 424 -13.49 -24.07 -20.34
N LEU A 425 -13.36 -23.35 -21.46
CA LEU A 425 -14.08 -22.11 -21.68
C LEU A 425 -15.53 -22.42 -22.08
N PRO A 426 -16.54 -21.84 -21.42
CA PRO A 426 -17.91 -21.89 -21.89
C PRO A 426 -17.97 -21.39 -23.33
N ALA A 427 -18.76 -22.06 -24.19
CA ALA A 427 -18.90 -21.69 -25.60
C ALA A 427 -19.35 -20.22 -25.82
N SER A 428 -19.89 -19.59 -24.78
CA SER A 428 -20.31 -18.18 -24.73
C SER A 428 -19.17 -17.19 -24.43
N SER A 429 -17.96 -17.65 -24.10
CA SER A 429 -16.86 -16.76 -23.73
C SER A 429 -16.30 -16.02 -24.95
N PRO A 430 -16.15 -14.68 -24.90
CA PRO A 430 -15.65 -13.90 -26.04
C PRO A 430 -14.26 -14.31 -26.52
N MET A 431 -13.43 -14.92 -25.67
CA MET A 431 -12.14 -15.51 -26.06
C MET A 431 -12.27 -16.74 -26.96
N TYR A 432 -13.34 -17.53 -26.85
CA TYR A 432 -13.58 -18.68 -27.72
C TYR A 432 -13.83 -18.24 -29.17
N ARG A 433 -14.50 -17.09 -29.35
CA ARG A 433 -14.80 -16.51 -30.68
C ARG A 433 -13.56 -16.03 -31.44
N GLN A 434 -12.54 -15.56 -30.74
CA GLN A 434 -11.31 -15.08 -31.40
C GLN A 434 -10.49 -16.22 -32.03
N LYS A 435 -10.60 -17.46 -31.54
CA LYS A 435 -9.79 -18.60 -32.04
C LYS A 435 -10.28 -19.23 -33.35
N GLN A 436 -11.49 -18.91 -33.83
CA GLN A 436 -11.91 -19.35 -35.17
C GLN A 436 -11.24 -18.54 -36.30
N GLY A 437 -10.53 -17.44 -35.99
CA GLY A 437 -9.65 -16.75 -36.91
C GLY A 437 -8.20 -16.96 -36.53
N SER A 438 -7.44 -17.65 -37.39
CA SER A 438 -5.98 -17.88 -37.33
C SER A 438 -5.48 -19.02 -36.42
N SER A 439 -5.16 -20.15 -37.06
CA SER A 439 -4.21 -21.13 -36.54
C SER A 439 -3.15 -21.42 -37.60
N LYS A 440 -1.90 -21.04 -37.29
CA LYS A 440 -0.70 -21.72 -37.80
C LYS A 440 0.18 -22.01 -36.59
N GLY A 441 0.57 -23.28 -36.48
CA GLY A 441 1.02 -23.91 -35.24
C GLY A 441 2.41 -23.49 -34.76
N VAL A 442 2.65 -23.75 -33.48
CA VAL A 442 3.98 -23.82 -32.88
C VAL A 442 3.99 -25.02 -31.93
N LEU A 443 5.05 -25.82 -32.08
CA LEU A 443 5.35 -27.07 -31.39
C LEU A 443 5.59 -26.88 -29.88
N SER A 444 5.13 -27.86 -29.10
CA SER A 444 5.41 -28.04 -27.67
C SER A 444 6.80 -28.66 -27.44
N PRO A 445 7.59 -28.22 -26.44
CA PRO A 445 8.62 -29.04 -25.85
C PRO A 445 8.16 -29.67 -24.53
N THR A 446 8.61 -30.91 -24.36
CA THR A 446 8.37 -31.88 -23.30
C THR A 446 8.89 -31.46 -21.93
N ALA A 447 8.17 -31.88 -20.88
CA ALA A 447 8.51 -31.73 -19.48
C ALA A 447 9.77 -32.53 -19.09
N GLY A 448 10.72 -31.86 -18.44
CA GLY A 448 11.83 -32.48 -17.72
C GLY A 448 11.88 -31.90 -16.31
N GLY A 449 11.66 -32.74 -15.30
CA GLY A 449 11.66 -32.34 -13.89
C GLY A 449 13.04 -31.90 -13.40
N VAL A 450 13.07 -30.87 -12.56
CA VAL A 450 14.28 -30.42 -11.86
C VAL A 450 13.98 -30.39 -10.37
N ALA A 451 14.73 -31.18 -9.62
CA ALA A 451 14.69 -31.27 -8.16
C ALA A 451 15.12 -29.94 -7.49
N PRO A 452 14.67 -29.64 -6.26
CA PRO A 452 15.03 -28.41 -5.55
C PRO A 452 16.53 -28.40 -5.19
N SER A 453 17.21 -27.31 -5.55
CA SER A 453 18.63 -27.08 -5.20
C SER A 453 18.73 -26.31 -3.88
N PRO A 454 19.69 -26.62 -2.98
CA PRO A 454 19.80 -25.95 -1.68
C PRO A 454 20.28 -24.50 -1.81
N LEU A 455 19.98 -23.70 -0.78
CA LEU A 455 20.52 -22.34 -0.57
C LEU A 455 22.03 -22.34 -0.82
N MET A 456 22.48 -21.66 -1.88
CA MET A 456 23.89 -21.53 -2.25
C MET A 456 24.36 -20.09 -2.05
N GLU A 457 25.56 -19.96 -1.47
CA GLU A 457 26.26 -18.72 -1.13
C GLU A 457 26.54 -17.81 -2.37
N PRO A 458 26.67 -16.48 -2.17
CA PRO A 458 26.83 -15.53 -3.26
C PRO A 458 28.18 -15.66 -3.99
N GLU A 459 28.12 -15.72 -5.33
CA GLU A 459 29.29 -15.71 -6.22
C GLU A 459 30.04 -14.35 -6.20
N PRO A 460 31.39 -14.33 -6.23
CA PRO A 460 32.19 -13.11 -6.28
C PRO A 460 31.85 -12.24 -7.50
N GLY A 461 31.45 -10.98 -7.28
CA GLY A 461 31.12 -10.02 -8.35
C GLY A 461 29.64 -9.94 -8.76
N SER A 462 28.77 -10.76 -8.16
CA SER A 462 27.31 -10.62 -8.27
C SER A 462 26.82 -9.34 -7.57
N ILE A 463 25.65 -8.80 -7.98
CA ILE A 463 25.04 -7.64 -7.27
C ILE A 463 24.84 -7.98 -5.78
N LEU A 464 24.47 -9.23 -5.51
CA LEU A 464 24.33 -9.79 -4.16
C LEU A 464 25.62 -9.71 -3.34
N SER A 465 26.80 -9.94 -3.94
CA SER A 465 28.09 -9.89 -3.23
C SER A 465 28.50 -8.47 -2.79
N ARG A 466 28.06 -7.43 -3.51
CA ARG A 466 28.30 -6.02 -3.13
C ARG A 466 27.33 -5.54 -2.05
N LEU A 467 26.08 -6.01 -2.06
CA LEU A 467 25.09 -5.67 -1.04
C LEU A 467 25.36 -6.38 0.31
N TYR A 468 26.03 -7.53 0.29
CA TYR A 468 26.42 -8.24 1.51
C TYR A 468 27.60 -7.59 2.24
N SER A 469 28.57 -7.06 1.49
CA SER A 469 29.78 -6.45 2.04
C SER A 469 29.56 -5.05 2.64
N SER A 470 28.43 -4.40 2.37
CA SER A 470 28.04 -3.14 3.03
C SER A 470 27.39 -3.32 4.42
N ARG A 471 26.96 -4.55 4.77
CA ARG A 471 26.34 -4.85 6.08
C ARG A 471 27.33 -5.23 7.19
N SER A 472 28.56 -5.64 6.85
CA SER A 472 29.53 -6.18 7.82
C SER A 472 30.27 -5.11 8.66
N HIS A 473 29.87 -3.83 8.61
CA HIS A 473 30.51 -2.76 9.37
C HIS A 473 29.68 -2.12 10.49
N GLN A 474 28.52 -2.67 10.83
CA GLN A 474 27.75 -2.23 12.00
C GLN A 474 27.20 -3.42 12.77
N THR A 475 28.00 -4.00 13.66
CA THR A 475 27.52 -4.76 14.84
C THR A 475 28.71 -5.08 15.74
N SER A 476 29.02 -4.17 16.67
CA SER A 476 29.69 -4.52 17.91
C SER A 476 29.25 -3.54 18.99
N CYS A 477 28.48 -4.03 19.96
CA CYS A 477 28.30 -3.56 21.34
C CYS A 477 27.03 -4.28 21.85
N ALA A 478 27.18 -5.48 22.41
CA ALA A 478 27.43 -5.73 23.83
C ALA A 478 26.16 -5.52 24.67
N GLU A 479 25.61 -6.66 25.08
CA GLU A 479 24.50 -6.82 26.02
C GLU A 479 24.87 -6.22 27.38
N ASP A 480 23.97 -5.44 27.97
CA ASP A 480 23.91 -5.26 29.42
C ASP A 480 22.45 -5.06 29.82
N THR A 481 21.92 -6.05 30.54
CA THR A 481 20.62 -6.00 31.21
C THR A 481 20.81 -5.38 32.59
N PRO A 482 19.89 -4.50 33.03
CA PRO A 482 19.48 -4.58 34.42
C PRO A 482 17.96 -4.45 34.65
N ALA A 483 17.45 -5.45 35.38
CA ALA A 483 16.55 -5.35 36.54
C ALA A 483 15.29 -4.45 36.49
N SER A 484 14.15 -5.13 36.38
CA SER A 484 12.96 -5.02 37.27
C SER A 484 12.68 -3.69 37.98
N GLY A 485 11.56 -3.06 37.59
CA GLY A 485 10.86 -2.06 38.40
C GLY A 485 9.47 -1.74 37.82
N CYS A 486 8.44 -2.45 38.29
CA CYS A 486 7.04 -2.13 38.00
C CYS A 486 6.60 -0.89 38.79
N TYR A 487 5.95 0.08 38.13
CA TYR A 487 5.06 1.02 38.80
C TYR A 487 3.80 1.29 37.97
N VAL A 488 2.66 1.13 38.64
CA VAL A 488 1.31 1.45 38.19
C VAL A 488 1.03 2.91 38.52
N VAL A 489 0.53 3.69 37.55
CA VAL A 489 -0.17 4.95 37.83
C VAL A 489 -1.56 4.88 37.21
N LEU A 490 -2.54 4.66 38.08
CA LEU A 490 -3.97 4.73 37.77
C LEU A 490 -4.37 6.21 37.62
N GLY A 491 -4.74 6.61 36.41
CA GLY A 491 -5.35 7.90 36.10
C GLY A 491 -6.75 7.71 35.52
N LYS A 492 -7.76 7.87 36.38
CA LYS A 492 -9.19 7.73 36.11
C LYS A 492 -9.67 8.76 35.08
N LEU A 493 -10.34 8.34 34.00
CA LEU A 493 -11.23 9.20 33.23
C LEU A 493 -12.62 8.58 33.22
N ALA A 494 -13.49 9.19 34.04
CA ALA A 494 -14.91 8.93 34.09
C ALA A 494 -15.60 9.83 33.05
N LEU A 495 -16.24 9.18 32.08
CA LEU A 495 -17.48 9.49 31.34
C LEU A 495 -17.36 9.07 29.88
#